data_AF-A0A3M1LHD0-F1
#
_entry.id   AF-A0A3M1LHD0-F1
#
_cell.length_a   1.000
_cell.length_b   1.000
_cell.length_c   1.000
_cell.angle_alpha   90.00
_cell.angle_beta   90.00
_cell.angle_gamma   90.00
#
_symmetry.space_group_name_H-M   'P 1'
#
loop_
_entity.id
_entity.type
_entity.pdbx_description
1 polymer ?
#
loop_
_entity_poly.entity_id
_entity_poly.type
_entity_poly.pdbx_seq_one_letter_code
_entity_poly.pdbx_strand_id
1 'polypeptide(L)'
;GLDFGNAEGVSGSTVLVPLTITNLDTLASLTGTLALTNPMIGNITGVAPARIAPTFNGANLTVSFFDMSGNGVPLTNGDTAFFVKVTLDGSVGTTSEITFTDTPLSTEVAGVVNGAVTALPHVVIAGELEILMNVAEIAGWAETFDGSGIRDAEITISSSTHAETVMTDEQGRYAMPDLPAGEEYVVHPAKDVNPANGLSTFALFVGQQFILGMEPPEIVSPYQVIAGDANCSDAFTTLDLFLIQQVIIGTTDKFADCPSWVFVRAGQSMPNPFDAYNVFPYADSDTLMVMHDTSSNFVGVKVGDILGQADPQNFGGLVGAERFFGTLTLKAPNGKFQPGEEILLPVRADNFQNMASLQL
;
A
#
# COMPACT_ATOMS: atom_id res chain seq x y z
N GLY A 1 32.39 24.65 -24.94
CA GLY A 1 31.90 24.71 -23.55
C GLY A 1 32.18 23.40 -22.86
N LEU A 2 32.34 23.43 -21.56
CA LEU A 2 32.41 22.26 -20.69
C LEU A 2 31.07 22.18 -19.96
N ASP A 3 30.26 21.20 -20.28
CA ASP A 3 28.86 21.15 -19.87
C ASP A 3 28.60 19.90 -19.03
N PHE A 4 28.37 20.08 -17.73
CA PHE A 4 27.97 19.01 -16.85
C PHE A 4 26.46 18.76 -17.00
N GLY A 5 26.07 17.53 -17.31
CA GLY A 5 24.67 17.15 -17.34
C GLY A 5 24.07 17.04 -15.93
N ASN A 6 22.74 16.97 -15.86
CA ASN A 6 22.03 16.75 -14.61
C ASN A 6 22.00 15.26 -14.24
N ALA A 7 21.91 14.94 -12.94
CA ALA A 7 21.69 13.59 -12.47
C ALA A 7 20.86 13.56 -11.17
N GLU A 8 20.01 12.55 -11.03
CA GLU A 8 19.16 12.35 -9.87
C GLU A 8 19.30 10.92 -9.34
N GLY A 9 19.06 10.71 -8.05
CA GLY A 9 19.12 9.38 -7.45
C GLY A 9 18.65 9.39 -6.00
N VAL A 10 18.56 8.21 -5.37
CA VAL A 10 18.20 8.10 -3.95
C VAL A 10 19.44 8.11 -3.06
N SER A 11 19.26 8.44 -1.78
CA SER A 11 20.35 8.39 -0.80
C SER A 11 20.98 6.98 -0.74
N GLY A 12 22.31 6.92 -0.73
CA GLY A 12 23.12 5.71 -0.83
C GLY A 12 23.49 5.29 -2.27
N SER A 13 22.86 5.87 -3.30
CA SER A 13 23.15 5.51 -4.70
C SER A 13 24.39 6.24 -5.25
N THR A 14 24.95 5.75 -6.36
CA THR A 14 26.01 6.46 -7.11
C THR A 14 25.48 6.81 -8.50
N VAL A 15 25.48 8.10 -8.81
CA VAL A 15 25.05 8.64 -10.10
C VAL A 15 26.24 8.97 -10.98
N LEU A 16 26.02 8.96 -12.31
CA LEU A 16 27.01 9.30 -13.32
C LEU A 16 26.63 10.62 -14.00
N VAL A 17 27.41 11.66 -13.75
CA VAL A 17 27.22 13.00 -14.34
C VAL A 17 28.06 13.09 -15.61
N PRO A 18 27.48 13.21 -16.82
CA PRO A 18 28.26 13.34 -18.04
C PRO A 18 28.90 14.73 -18.11
N LEU A 19 30.19 14.81 -18.44
CA LEU A 19 30.79 16.04 -18.94
C LEU A 19 30.81 16.01 -20.46
N THR A 20 30.06 16.91 -21.07
CA THR A 20 29.98 17.09 -22.52
C THR A 20 30.85 18.25 -22.97
N ILE A 21 31.54 18.08 -24.10
CA ILE A 21 32.35 19.16 -24.68
C ILE A 21 31.70 19.63 -25.97
N THR A 22 31.51 20.95 -26.06
CA THR A 22 30.91 21.62 -27.22
C THR A 22 31.88 22.59 -27.88
N ASN A 23 31.72 22.80 -29.18
CA ASN A 23 32.53 23.70 -30.01
C ASN A 23 34.04 23.36 -29.99
N LEU A 24 34.37 22.06 -29.98
CA LEU A 24 35.74 21.56 -30.08
C LEU A 24 35.77 20.26 -30.89
N ASP A 25 36.54 20.24 -31.98
CA ASP A 25 36.62 19.07 -32.87
C ASP A 25 37.62 18.01 -32.38
N THR A 26 38.68 18.42 -31.67
CA THR A 26 39.74 17.52 -31.22
C THR A 26 40.33 18.01 -29.91
N LEU A 27 40.19 17.20 -28.85
CA LEU A 27 40.68 17.47 -27.51
C LEU A 27 42.09 16.89 -27.31
N ALA A 28 43.04 17.72 -26.93
CA ALA A 28 44.41 17.30 -26.63
C ALA A 28 44.64 17.07 -25.13
N SER A 29 44.13 17.97 -24.29
CA SER A 29 44.20 17.84 -22.83
C SER A 29 43.04 18.55 -22.13
N LEU A 30 42.75 18.10 -20.90
CA LEU A 30 41.78 18.72 -20.01
C LEU A 30 42.24 18.54 -18.56
N THR A 31 42.22 19.61 -17.78
CA THR A 31 42.43 19.58 -16.33
C THR A 31 41.37 20.41 -15.62
N GLY A 32 41.16 20.13 -14.33
CA GLY A 32 40.33 20.96 -13.45
C GLY A 32 40.14 20.33 -12.08
N THR A 33 39.61 21.09 -11.14
CA THR A 33 39.11 20.57 -9.86
C THR A 33 37.60 20.45 -9.90
N LEU A 34 37.05 19.28 -9.57
CA LEU A 34 35.62 19.09 -9.42
C LEU A 34 35.12 19.65 -8.08
N ALA A 35 33.94 20.28 -8.09
CA ALA A 35 33.31 20.79 -6.88
C ALA A 35 31.80 20.54 -6.87
N LEU A 36 31.27 20.41 -5.67
CA LEU A 36 29.84 20.43 -5.35
C LEU A 36 29.54 21.72 -4.62
N THR A 37 28.53 22.49 -5.07
CA THR A 37 28.16 23.75 -4.42
C THR A 37 27.54 23.53 -3.04
N ASN A 38 26.83 22.42 -2.88
CA ASN A 38 26.35 21.91 -1.59
C ASN A 38 26.98 20.54 -1.31
N PRO A 39 27.95 20.44 -0.40
CA PRO A 39 28.59 19.16 -0.05
C PRO A 39 27.67 18.23 0.75
N MET A 40 26.53 18.70 1.25
CA MET A 40 25.56 17.85 1.95
C MET A 40 24.85 16.87 1.02
N ILE A 41 24.95 17.03 -0.31
CA ILE A 41 24.43 16.06 -1.28
C ILE A 41 25.20 14.74 -1.24
N GLY A 42 26.49 14.80 -0.92
CA GLY A 42 27.40 13.68 -0.87
C GLY A 42 28.74 13.93 -1.54
N ASN A 43 29.33 12.87 -2.09
CA ASN A 43 30.76 12.82 -2.36
C ASN A 43 31.08 12.46 -3.81
N ILE A 44 32.01 13.20 -4.43
CA ILE A 44 32.62 12.82 -5.70
C ILE A 44 33.59 11.67 -5.43
N THR A 45 33.29 10.49 -5.97
CA THR A 45 34.05 9.25 -5.69
C THR A 45 34.98 8.84 -6.83
N GLY A 46 34.83 9.42 -8.01
CA GLY A 46 35.70 9.14 -9.13
C GLY A 46 35.20 9.62 -10.48
N VAL A 47 35.78 9.05 -11.52
CA VAL A 47 35.40 9.27 -12.92
C VAL A 47 35.24 7.94 -13.64
N ALA A 48 34.43 7.90 -14.70
CA ALA A 48 34.33 6.78 -15.62
C ALA A 48 34.62 7.24 -17.06
N PRO A 49 35.34 6.44 -17.87
CA PRO A 49 35.69 6.83 -19.22
C PRO A 49 34.47 6.88 -20.15
N ALA A 50 34.53 7.78 -21.13
CA ALA A 50 33.67 7.76 -22.32
C ALA A 50 34.53 7.95 -23.57
N ARG A 51 34.55 9.15 -24.19
CA ARG A 51 35.49 9.45 -25.29
C ARG A 51 36.93 9.60 -24.81
N ILE A 52 37.12 10.02 -23.56
CA ILE A 52 38.42 10.08 -22.90
C ILE A 52 38.40 9.30 -21.58
N ALA A 53 39.59 8.99 -21.09
CA ALA A 53 39.80 8.32 -19.81
C ALA A 53 40.70 9.20 -18.91
N PRO A 54 40.12 10.18 -18.20
CA PRO A 54 40.90 11.03 -17.29
C PRO A 54 41.40 10.26 -16.08
N THR A 55 42.51 10.72 -15.53
CA THR A 55 42.97 10.34 -14.19
C THR A 55 42.26 11.21 -13.16
N PHE A 56 41.92 10.63 -11.99
CA PHE A 56 41.25 11.31 -10.90
C PHE A 56 42.06 11.18 -9.61
N ASN A 57 42.21 12.29 -8.88
CA ASN A 57 42.82 12.33 -7.55
C ASN A 57 41.75 12.71 -6.52
N GLY A 58 41.29 11.72 -5.75
CA GLY A 58 40.25 11.90 -4.74
C GLY A 58 40.64 12.80 -3.56
N ALA A 59 41.92 12.99 -3.27
CA ALA A 59 42.33 13.87 -2.15
C ALA A 59 42.11 15.35 -2.45
N ASN A 60 42.24 15.72 -3.72
CA ASN A 60 42.12 17.11 -4.18
C ASN A 60 40.92 17.32 -5.12
N LEU A 61 40.15 16.26 -5.40
CA LEU A 61 39.08 16.21 -6.40
C LEU A 61 39.50 16.69 -7.79
N THR A 62 40.78 16.50 -8.16
CA THR A 62 41.30 16.95 -9.44
C THR A 62 41.19 15.87 -10.51
N VAL A 63 40.90 16.31 -11.74
CA VAL A 63 40.93 15.47 -12.95
C VAL A 63 42.01 15.96 -13.90
N SER A 64 42.67 15.02 -14.58
CA SER A 64 43.64 15.33 -15.62
C SER A 64 43.61 14.29 -16.73
N PHE A 65 43.50 14.78 -17.96
CA PHE A 65 43.63 14.02 -19.18
C PHE A 65 44.61 14.72 -20.11
N PHE A 66 45.46 13.95 -20.77
CA PHE A 66 46.21 14.38 -21.95
C PHE A 66 46.38 13.19 -22.90
N ASP A 67 46.29 13.44 -24.19
CA ASP A 67 46.57 12.42 -25.19
C ASP A 67 48.09 12.25 -25.38
N MET A 68 48.59 11.04 -25.13
CA MET A 68 50.01 10.70 -25.29
C MET A 68 50.45 10.61 -26.75
N SER A 69 49.51 10.50 -27.71
CA SER A 69 49.85 10.39 -29.13
C SER A 69 50.19 11.75 -29.77
N GLY A 70 49.79 12.86 -29.12
CA GLY A 70 49.96 14.22 -29.64
C GLY A 70 48.97 14.61 -30.75
N ASN A 71 48.09 13.69 -31.17
CA ASN A 71 47.08 13.95 -32.21
C ASN A 71 45.74 14.41 -31.62
N GLY A 72 45.54 14.24 -30.31
CA GLY A 72 44.29 14.50 -29.63
C GLY A 72 43.21 13.46 -29.93
N VAL A 73 42.09 13.59 -29.23
CA VAL A 73 40.92 12.73 -29.35
C VAL A 73 39.83 13.46 -30.12
N PRO A 74 39.37 12.93 -31.27
CA PRO A 74 38.28 13.53 -32.03
C PRO A 74 36.96 13.53 -31.25
N LEU A 75 36.31 14.68 -31.22
CA LEU A 75 35.01 14.91 -30.61
C LEU A 75 34.02 15.44 -31.65
N THR A 76 32.78 15.04 -31.51
CA THR A 76 31.61 15.63 -32.15
C THR A 76 30.95 16.55 -31.14
N ASN A 77 30.38 17.66 -31.60
CA ASN A 77 29.69 18.60 -30.73
C ASN A 77 28.56 17.89 -29.95
N GLY A 78 28.65 17.90 -28.63
CA GLY A 78 27.69 17.18 -27.77
C GLY A 78 28.16 15.79 -27.31
N ASP A 79 29.36 15.34 -27.68
CA ASP A 79 29.93 14.11 -27.18
C ASP A 79 30.25 14.19 -25.68
N THR A 80 29.85 13.16 -24.93
CA THR A 80 30.29 12.95 -23.55
C THR A 80 31.77 12.57 -23.53
N ALA A 81 32.58 13.44 -22.94
CA ALA A 81 34.02 13.22 -22.78
C ALA A 81 34.30 12.13 -21.73
N PHE A 82 33.68 12.24 -20.56
CA PHE A 82 33.74 11.25 -19.48
C PHE A 82 32.58 11.48 -18.50
N PHE A 83 32.42 10.60 -17.52
CA PHE A 83 31.44 10.76 -16.43
C PHE A 83 32.12 11.03 -15.10
N VAL A 84 31.54 11.89 -14.27
CA VAL A 84 31.89 12.01 -12.85
C VAL A 84 30.98 11.07 -12.05
N LYS A 85 31.56 10.30 -11.13
CA LYS A 85 30.84 9.46 -10.18
C LYS A 85 30.58 10.26 -8.91
N VAL A 86 29.31 10.42 -8.54
CA VAL A 86 28.91 11.05 -7.29
C VAL A 86 28.09 10.06 -6.48
N THR A 87 28.54 9.75 -5.27
CA THR A 87 27.75 8.97 -4.31
C THR A 87 26.89 9.95 -3.52
N LEU A 88 25.57 9.77 -3.61
CA LEU A 88 24.59 10.57 -2.90
C LEU A 88 24.42 10.01 -1.49
N ASP A 89 24.65 10.80 -0.45
CA ASP A 89 24.51 10.37 0.95
C ASP A 89 23.78 11.41 1.83
N GLY A 90 23.31 12.50 1.21
CA GLY A 90 22.47 13.52 1.84
C GLY A 90 21.04 13.08 2.12
N SER A 91 20.28 14.01 2.69
CA SER A 91 18.84 13.85 2.93
C SER A 91 18.04 14.01 1.62
N VAL A 92 16.84 13.41 1.59
CA VAL A 92 15.86 13.61 0.52
C VAL A 92 15.59 15.10 0.27
N GLY A 93 15.48 15.49 -1.01
CA GLY A 93 15.29 16.87 -1.45
C GLY A 93 16.55 17.73 -1.39
N THR A 94 17.69 17.19 -0.97
CA THR A 94 18.96 17.92 -1.06
C THR A 94 19.31 18.10 -2.53
N THR A 95 19.66 19.32 -2.91
CA THR A 95 20.19 19.64 -4.23
C THR A 95 21.61 20.20 -4.17
N SER A 96 22.35 20.08 -5.26
CA SER A 96 23.69 20.62 -5.43
C SER A 96 24.00 20.82 -6.91
N GLU A 97 24.93 21.72 -7.22
CA GLU A 97 25.48 21.82 -8.56
C GLU A 97 26.87 21.17 -8.60
N ILE A 98 27.14 20.44 -9.67
CA ILE A 98 28.48 19.92 -9.99
C ILE A 98 29.13 20.80 -11.06
N THR A 99 30.36 21.23 -10.78
CA THR A 99 31.11 22.16 -11.63
C THR A 99 32.61 21.96 -11.53
N PHE A 100 33.38 22.74 -12.30
CA PHE A 100 34.81 22.91 -12.11
C PHE A 100 35.13 24.17 -11.29
N THR A 101 36.20 24.11 -10.50
CA THR A 101 36.84 25.24 -9.84
C THR A 101 38.33 25.29 -10.20
N ASP A 102 38.96 26.45 -9.98
CA ASP A 102 40.36 26.66 -10.36
C ASP A 102 41.38 26.33 -9.25
N THR A 103 40.92 25.76 -8.14
CA THR A 103 41.76 25.40 -6.99
C THR A 103 41.44 23.99 -6.50
N PRO A 104 42.44 23.14 -6.21
CA PRO A 104 43.88 23.39 -6.32
C PRO A 104 44.47 23.27 -7.74
N LEU A 105 43.74 22.73 -8.72
CA LEU A 105 44.19 22.64 -10.11
C LEU A 105 43.28 23.48 -11.01
N SER A 106 43.87 24.44 -11.72
CA SER A 106 43.11 25.31 -12.62
C SER A 106 42.48 24.55 -13.79
N THR A 107 41.31 25.02 -14.21
CA THR A 107 40.62 24.45 -15.36
C THR A 107 41.35 24.87 -16.63
N GLU A 108 41.84 23.89 -17.39
CA GLU A 108 42.53 24.13 -18.66
C GLU A 108 42.01 23.14 -19.71
N VAL A 109 41.81 23.63 -20.92
CA VAL A 109 41.43 22.83 -22.08
C VAL A 109 42.38 23.14 -23.21
N ALA A 110 43.03 22.13 -23.76
CA ALA A 110 43.80 22.28 -25.00
C ALA A 110 43.16 21.46 -26.11
N GLY A 111 43.10 22.04 -27.30
CA GLY A 111 42.64 21.38 -28.52
C GLY A 111 43.70 21.39 -29.60
N VAL A 112 43.45 20.68 -30.69
CA VAL A 112 44.31 20.73 -31.88
C VAL A 112 43.75 21.76 -32.86
N VAL A 113 44.50 22.84 -33.09
CA VAL A 113 44.15 23.92 -34.02
C VAL A 113 45.23 24.04 -35.08
N ASN A 114 44.88 23.91 -36.35
CA ASN A 114 45.83 23.93 -37.48
C ASN A 114 47.02 22.95 -37.31
N GLY A 115 46.77 21.79 -36.69
CA GLY A 115 47.79 20.76 -36.44
C GLY A 115 48.71 21.02 -35.24
N ALA A 116 48.45 22.06 -34.44
CA ALA A 116 49.20 22.35 -33.21
C ALA A 116 48.30 22.28 -31.98
N VAL A 117 48.80 21.68 -30.90
CA VAL A 117 48.13 21.70 -29.59
C VAL A 117 48.16 23.12 -29.03
N THR A 118 46.99 23.68 -28.76
CA THR A 118 46.80 25.06 -28.32
C THR A 118 45.84 25.10 -27.14
N ALA A 119 46.19 25.82 -26.07
CA ALA A 119 45.29 26.10 -24.96
C ALA A 119 44.14 27.02 -25.44
N LEU A 120 42.91 26.68 -25.06
CA LEU A 120 41.69 27.32 -25.55
C LEU A 120 40.92 28.00 -24.40
N PRO A 121 40.24 29.13 -24.68
CA PRO A 121 39.28 29.67 -23.75
C PRO A 121 38.11 28.70 -23.57
N HIS A 122 37.55 28.66 -22.37
CA HIS A 122 36.44 27.78 -22.04
C HIS A 122 35.43 28.50 -21.14
N VAL A 123 34.23 27.92 -21.10
CA VAL A 123 33.16 28.27 -20.17
C VAL A 123 32.65 26.96 -19.60
N VAL A 124 32.42 26.93 -18.30
CA VAL A 124 31.84 25.80 -17.58
C VAL A 124 30.36 26.07 -17.34
N ILE A 125 29.52 25.09 -17.67
CA ILE A 125 28.10 25.05 -17.33
C ILE A 125 27.96 23.96 -16.28
N ALA A 126 27.42 24.34 -15.12
CA ALA A 126 27.22 23.41 -14.01
C ALA A 126 26.01 22.52 -14.28
N GLY A 127 26.08 21.28 -13.79
CA GLY A 127 24.99 20.32 -13.81
C GLY A 127 24.30 20.27 -12.46
N GLU A 128 23.01 19.95 -12.44
CA GLU A 128 22.22 19.83 -11.22
C GLU A 128 22.19 18.39 -10.71
N LEU A 129 22.27 18.25 -9.39
CA LEU A 129 22.14 17.00 -8.65
C LEU A 129 21.00 17.10 -7.66
N GLU A 130 20.16 16.08 -7.59
CA GLU A 130 19.05 15.97 -6.64
C GLU A 130 18.97 14.58 -6.00
N ILE A 131 18.74 14.56 -4.68
CA ILE A 131 18.36 13.34 -3.96
C ILE A 131 16.85 13.21 -3.96
N LEU A 132 16.35 12.26 -4.73
CA LEU A 132 14.94 11.92 -4.77
C LEU A 132 14.51 11.14 -3.52
N MET A 133 13.23 11.27 -3.19
CA MET A 133 12.60 10.43 -2.20
C MET A 133 12.55 9.00 -2.73
N ASN A 134 13.10 8.04 -1.97
CA ASN A 134 12.84 6.64 -2.26
C ASN A 134 11.41 6.34 -1.81
N VAL A 135 10.52 6.08 -2.76
CA VAL A 135 9.12 5.79 -2.47
C VAL A 135 8.76 4.37 -2.88
N ALA A 136 7.74 3.82 -2.25
CA ALA A 136 7.18 2.51 -2.50
C ALA A 136 5.66 2.55 -2.41
N GLU A 137 5.01 1.50 -2.89
CA GLU A 137 3.56 1.31 -2.78
C GLU A 137 3.23 0.25 -1.70
N ILE A 138 2.22 0.52 -0.87
CA ILE A 138 1.47 -0.54 -0.17
C ILE A 138 0.14 -0.71 -0.90
N ALA A 139 -0.11 -1.92 -1.41
CA ALA A 139 -1.38 -2.27 -2.01
C ALA A 139 -1.97 -3.54 -1.40
N GLY A 140 -3.25 -3.77 -1.60
CA GLY A 140 -3.84 -5.00 -1.10
C GLY A 140 -5.32 -5.14 -1.34
N TRP A 141 -5.86 -6.17 -0.71
CA TRP A 141 -7.25 -6.58 -0.81
C TRP A 141 -7.86 -6.68 0.58
N ALA A 142 -9.09 -6.18 0.72
CA ALA A 142 -9.99 -6.49 1.81
C ALA A 142 -11.14 -7.34 1.26
N GLU A 143 -11.14 -8.63 1.59
CA GLU A 143 -12.09 -9.60 1.06
C GLU A 143 -12.75 -10.37 2.20
N THR A 144 -13.96 -10.87 2.00
CA THR A 144 -14.55 -11.86 2.91
C THR A 144 -13.81 -13.19 2.82
N PHE A 145 -14.04 -14.10 3.79
CA PHE A 145 -13.35 -15.40 3.80
C PHE A 145 -13.70 -16.31 2.61
N ASP A 146 -14.79 -16.01 1.88
CA ASP A 146 -15.18 -16.67 0.64
C ASP A 146 -14.65 -15.96 -0.63
N GLY A 147 -13.88 -14.88 -0.46
CA GLY A 147 -13.19 -14.15 -1.53
C GLY A 147 -13.99 -13.01 -2.17
N SER A 148 -15.08 -12.55 -1.57
CA SER A 148 -15.84 -11.41 -2.07
C SER A 148 -15.21 -10.09 -1.62
N GLY A 149 -14.93 -9.18 -2.56
CA GLY A 149 -14.36 -7.87 -2.26
C GLY A 149 -15.27 -7.01 -1.37
N ILE A 150 -14.67 -6.39 -0.35
CA ILE A 150 -15.36 -5.48 0.58
C ILE A 150 -15.08 -4.05 0.13
N ARG A 151 -16.11 -3.38 -0.39
CA ARG A 151 -16.00 -2.00 -0.84
C ARG A 151 -16.14 -0.98 0.30
N ASP A 152 -15.53 0.19 0.13
CA ASP A 152 -15.58 1.32 1.07
C ASP A 152 -15.23 0.94 2.52
N ALA A 153 -14.36 -0.04 2.71
CA ALA A 153 -13.59 -0.17 3.94
C ALA A 153 -12.48 0.90 3.96
N GLU A 154 -12.36 1.60 5.08
CA GLU A 154 -11.30 2.56 5.37
C GLU A 154 -10.01 1.79 5.66
N ILE A 155 -8.93 2.11 4.97
CA ILE A 155 -7.61 1.54 5.21
C ILE A 155 -6.69 2.67 5.64
N THR A 156 -6.33 2.71 6.92
CA THR A 156 -5.39 3.69 7.46
C THR A 156 -3.98 3.12 7.41
N ILE A 157 -3.07 3.83 6.76
CA ILE A 157 -1.66 3.46 6.61
C ILE A 157 -0.84 4.56 7.30
N SER A 158 -0.08 4.18 8.33
CA SER A 158 0.64 5.16 9.14
C SER A 158 2.03 4.70 9.55
N SER A 159 2.97 5.63 9.57
CA SER A 159 4.33 5.51 10.09
C SER A 159 4.59 6.63 11.10
N SER A 160 5.84 6.81 11.52
CA SER A 160 6.23 7.95 12.35
C SER A 160 6.19 9.31 11.63
N THR A 161 6.25 9.33 10.30
CA THR A 161 6.33 10.55 9.48
C THR A 161 5.16 10.70 8.50
N HIS A 162 4.38 9.64 8.28
CA HIS A 162 3.28 9.60 7.33
C HIS A 162 2.01 9.02 7.99
N ALA A 163 0.83 9.53 7.62
CA ALA A 163 -0.44 8.94 8.02
C ALA A 163 -1.53 9.34 7.02
N GLU A 164 -2.13 8.37 6.35
CA GLU A 164 -3.15 8.61 5.34
C GLU A 164 -4.17 7.46 5.33
N THR A 165 -5.39 7.76 4.90
CA THR A 165 -6.50 6.79 4.81
C THR A 165 -7.00 6.73 3.38
N VAL A 166 -7.12 5.52 2.84
CA VAL A 166 -7.74 5.24 1.53
C VAL A 166 -8.97 4.36 1.68
N MET A 167 -9.83 4.36 0.68
CA MET A 167 -11.01 3.49 0.61
C MET A 167 -10.77 2.36 -0.37
N THR A 168 -11.28 1.18 -0.04
CA THR A 168 -11.31 0.03 -0.95
C THR A 168 -12.36 0.22 -2.05
N ASP A 169 -12.06 -0.27 -3.25
CA ASP A 169 -12.96 -0.22 -4.41
C ASP A 169 -14.01 -1.35 -4.43
N GLU A 170 -14.77 -1.48 -5.53
CA GLU A 170 -15.79 -2.53 -5.72
C GLU A 170 -15.25 -3.96 -5.62
N GLN A 171 -13.96 -4.15 -5.91
CA GLN A 171 -13.30 -5.44 -5.82
C GLN A 171 -12.60 -5.62 -4.46
N GLY A 172 -12.73 -4.66 -3.54
CA GLY A 172 -12.05 -4.68 -2.24
C GLY A 172 -10.58 -4.29 -2.33
N ARG A 173 -10.11 -3.76 -3.47
CA ARG A 173 -8.71 -3.38 -3.66
C ARG A 173 -8.46 -1.99 -3.08
N TYR A 174 -7.30 -1.81 -2.47
CA TYR A 174 -6.75 -0.51 -2.12
C TYR A 174 -5.27 -0.41 -2.53
N ALA A 175 -4.78 0.81 -2.68
CA ALA A 175 -3.39 1.11 -2.98
C ALA A 175 -3.02 2.48 -2.44
N MET A 176 -1.81 2.59 -1.89
CA MET A 176 -1.20 3.81 -1.44
C MET A 176 0.20 3.92 -2.06
N PRO A 177 0.33 4.66 -3.17
CA PRO A 177 1.62 4.93 -3.79
C PRO A 177 2.41 5.97 -2.97
N ASP A 178 3.64 6.23 -3.40
CA ASP A 178 4.46 7.35 -2.93
C ASP A 178 4.79 7.35 -1.43
N LEU A 179 4.80 6.17 -0.79
CA LEU A 179 5.16 6.02 0.61
C LEU A 179 6.69 6.08 0.80
N PRO A 180 7.23 6.91 1.71
CA PRO A 180 8.63 6.86 2.08
C PRO A 180 9.10 5.43 2.36
N ALA A 181 10.04 4.92 1.56
CA ALA A 181 10.69 3.65 1.81
C ALA A 181 11.75 3.79 2.92
N GLY A 182 12.05 2.69 3.60
CA GLY A 182 12.91 2.67 4.78
C GLY A 182 12.19 2.95 6.09
N GLU A 183 10.85 2.99 6.09
CA GLU A 183 10.02 3.17 7.30
C GLU A 183 9.13 1.96 7.60
N GLU A 184 8.82 1.78 8.89
CA GLU A 184 7.81 0.81 9.35
C GLU A 184 6.43 1.46 9.27
N TYR A 185 5.49 0.77 8.63
CA TYR A 185 4.10 1.19 8.51
C TYR A 185 3.18 0.21 9.23
N VAL A 186 2.12 0.74 9.83
CA VAL A 186 0.97 0.00 10.34
C VAL A 186 -0.21 0.24 9.40
N VAL A 187 -0.76 -0.84 8.87
CA VAL A 187 -1.96 -0.86 8.04
C VAL A 187 -3.13 -1.36 8.88
N HIS A 188 -4.16 -0.53 9.03
CA HIS A 188 -5.33 -0.83 9.84
C HIS A 188 -6.63 -0.59 9.05
N PRO A 189 -7.37 -1.67 8.72
CA PRO A 189 -8.68 -1.58 8.10
C PRO A 189 -9.79 -1.31 9.12
N ALA A 190 -10.82 -0.57 8.70
CA ALA A 190 -12.02 -0.32 9.49
C ALA A 190 -13.26 -0.19 8.60
N LYS A 191 -14.40 -0.66 9.09
CA LYS A 191 -15.71 -0.45 8.46
C LYS A 191 -16.82 -0.67 9.49
N ASP A 192 -17.66 0.34 9.69
CA ASP A 192 -18.80 0.22 10.61
C ASP A 192 -20.10 0.73 10.00
N VAL A 193 -20.71 -0.11 9.15
CA VAL A 193 -21.98 0.17 8.48
C VAL A 193 -22.89 -1.06 8.43
N ASN A 194 -24.20 -0.81 8.51
CA ASN A 194 -25.27 -1.80 8.36
C ASN A 194 -25.10 -3.06 9.20
N PRO A 195 -25.16 -2.96 10.54
CA PRO A 195 -24.98 -4.12 11.43
C PRO A 195 -25.92 -5.29 11.10
N ALA A 196 -27.13 -5.02 10.62
CA ALA A 196 -28.13 -6.03 10.25
C ALA A 196 -27.88 -6.75 8.91
N ASN A 197 -26.92 -6.31 8.09
CA ASN A 197 -26.60 -6.94 6.81
C ASN A 197 -26.12 -8.39 7.02
N GLY A 198 -26.72 -9.35 6.30
CA GLY A 198 -26.40 -10.77 6.41
C GLY A 198 -27.04 -11.53 7.58
N LEU A 199 -27.42 -10.85 8.67
CA LEU A 199 -27.93 -11.51 9.89
C LEU A 199 -29.15 -12.41 9.62
N SER A 200 -29.26 -13.53 10.34
CA SER A 200 -30.30 -14.53 10.16
C SER A 200 -30.68 -15.22 11.46
N THR A 201 -31.99 -15.43 11.70
CA THR A 201 -32.44 -16.26 12.84
C THR A 201 -32.01 -17.72 12.71
N PHE A 202 -31.82 -18.23 11.48
CA PHE A 202 -31.27 -19.58 11.26
C PHE A 202 -29.80 -19.66 11.71
N ALA A 203 -29.03 -18.59 11.48
CA ALA A 203 -27.64 -18.51 11.95
C ALA A 203 -27.54 -18.58 13.48
N LEU A 204 -28.51 -18.01 14.21
CA LEU A 204 -28.56 -18.14 15.68
C LEU A 204 -28.76 -19.58 16.14
N PHE A 205 -29.60 -20.35 15.44
CA PHE A 205 -29.80 -21.77 15.74
C PHE A 205 -28.52 -22.58 15.48
N VAL A 206 -27.88 -22.38 14.32
CA VAL A 206 -26.60 -23.01 13.97
C VAL A 206 -25.52 -22.67 15.00
N GLY A 207 -25.38 -21.39 15.37
CA GLY A 207 -24.44 -20.92 16.38
C GLY A 207 -24.70 -21.55 17.75
N GLN A 208 -25.96 -21.69 18.16
CA GLN A 208 -26.32 -22.34 19.41
C GLN A 208 -25.92 -23.83 19.43
N GLN A 209 -26.07 -24.54 18.31
CA GLN A 209 -25.60 -25.93 18.21
C GLN A 209 -24.08 -26.01 18.39
N PHE A 210 -23.33 -25.14 17.72
CA PHE A 210 -21.87 -25.09 17.83
C PHE A 210 -21.39 -24.80 19.25
N ILE A 211 -21.98 -23.81 19.93
CA ILE A 211 -21.65 -23.49 21.34
C ILE A 211 -21.91 -24.68 22.28
N LEU A 212 -22.89 -25.53 21.97
CA LEU A 212 -23.19 -26.75 22.73
C LEU A 212 -22.25 -27.92 22.42
N GLY A 213 -21.20 -27.70 21.60
CA GLY A 213 -20.25 -28.72 21.19
C GLY A 213 -20.79 -29.68 20.12
N MET A 214 -21.86 -29.29 19.43
CA MET A 214 -22.28 -29.98 18.22
C MET A 214 -21.43 -29.50 17.04
N GLU A 215 -21.37 -30.29 15.97
CA GLU A 215 -20.63 -29.97 14.74
C GLU A 215 -21.62 -29.65 13.61
N PRO A 216 -22.27 -28.47 13.60
CA PRO A 216 -23.19 -28.12 12.54
C PRO A 216 -22.42 -28.00 11.20
N PRO A 217 -22.92 -28.62 10.12
CA PRO A 217 -22.22 -28.65 8.83
C PRO A 217 -22.06 -27.26 8.17
N GLU A 218 -22.83 -26.26 8.62
CA GLU A 218 -22.75 -24.88 8.15
C GLU A 218 -21.54 -24.12 8.68
N ILE A 219 -20.91 -24.55 9.78
CA ILE A 219 -19.72 -23.92 10.34
C ILE A 219 -18.49 -24.71 9.90
N VAL A 220 -17.76 -24.14 8.96
CA VAL A 220 -16.61 -24.77 8.28
C VAL A 220 -15.34 -23.95 8.40
N SER A 221 -15.42 -22.73 8.92
CA SER A 221 -14.33 -21.76 8.95
C SER A 221 -14.22 -21.05 10.31
N PRO A 222 -12.99 -20.82 10.82
CA PRO A 222 -12.76 -20.05 12.05
C PRO A 222 -13.26 -18.61 11.95
N TYR A 223 -13.33 -18.04 10.74
CA TYR A 223 -13.90 -16.70 10.53
C TYR A 223 -15.40 -16.63 10.87
N GLN A 224 -16.13 -17.74 10.81
CA GLN A 224 -17.53 -17.80 11.23
C GLN A 224 -17.68 -17.76 12.76
N VAL A 225 -16.67 -18.24 13.49
CA VAL A 225 -16.61 -18.09 14.96
C VAL A 225 -16.32 -16.63 15.31
N ILE A 226 -15.40 -15.98 14.59
CA ILE A 226 -15.14 -14.54 14.73
C ILE A 226 -16.40 -13.72 14.44
N ALA A 227 -17.15 -14.07 13.39
CA ALA A 227 -18.44 -13.43 13.10
C ALA A 227 -19.45 -13.62 14.24
N GLY A 228 -19.33 -14.69 15.02
CA GLY A 228 -20.20 -14.98 16.15
C GLY A 228 -19.95 -14.13 17.39
N ASP A 229 -18.77 -13.52 17.55
CA ASP A 229 -18.42 -12.66 18.70
C ASP A 229 -18.96 -11.24 18.50
N ALA A 230 -20.17 -10.99 19.00
CA ALA A 230 -20.92 -9.77 18.74
C ALA A 230 -20.63 -8.64 19.74
N ASN A 231 -19.93 -8.96 20.83
CA ASN A 231 -19.48 -7.99 21.82
C ASN A 231 -17.95 -7.81 21.83
N CYS A 232 -17.22 -8.39 20.87
CA CYS A 232 -15.76 -8.31 20.78
C CYS A 232 -15.08 -8.77 22.10
N SER A 233 -15.58 -9.87 22.68
CA SER A 233 -15.08 -10.42 23.95
C SER A 233 -14.01 -11.50 23.81
N ASP A 234 -13.55 -11.76 22.59
CA ASP A 234 -12.63 -12.85 22.23
C ASP A 234 -13.22 -14.24 22.53
N ALA A 235 -14.54 -14.38 22.42
CA ALA A 235 -15.25 -15.63 22.61
C ALA A 235 -16.61 -15.62 21.89
N PHE A 236 -17.00 -16.76 21.30
CA PHE A 236 -18.35 -16.94 20.77
C PHE A 236 -19.26 -17.64 21.78
N THR A 237 -20.21 -16.91 22.35
CA THR A 237 -21.05 -17.38 23.46
C THR A 237 -22.55 -17.16 23.22
N THR A 238 -23.38 -17.64 24.16
CA THR A 238 -24.83 -17.41 24.10
C THR A 238 -25.22 -15.96 24.29
N LEU A 239 -24.38 -15.13 24.95
CA LEU A 239 -24.59 -13.69 25.05
C LEU A 239 -24.56 -13.05 23.66
N ASP A 240 -23.63 -13.48 22.81
CA ASP A 240 -23.51 -12.96 21.45
C ASP A 240 -24.73 -13.26 20.61
N LEU A 241 -25.26 -14.48 20.70
CA LEU A 241 -26.51 -14.84 20.03
C LEU A 241 -27.68 -13.94 20.44
N PHE A 242 -27.75 -13.56 21.72
CA PHE A 242 -28.76 -12.61 22.21
C PHE A 242 -28.54 -11.21 21.62
N LEU A 243 -27.30 -10.72 21.54
CA LEU A 243 -26.99 -9.41 20.95
C LEU A 243 -27.29 -9.36 19.45
N ILE A 244 -26.93 -10.40 18.71
CA ILE A 244 -27.26 -10.55 17.28
C ILE A 244 -28.79 -10.59 17.11
N GLN A 245 -29.51 -11.30 17.98
CA GLN A 245 -30.98 -11.33 17.96
C GLN A 245 -31.57 -9.93 18.14
N GLN A 246 -31.04 -9.11 19.05
CA GLN A 246 -31.53 -7.76 19.29
C GLN A 246 -31.42 -6.86 18.05
N VAL A 247 -30.34 -7.01 17.26
CA VAL A 247 -30.16 -6.33 15.97
C VAL A 247 -31.15 -6.85 14.94
N ILE A 248 -31.32 -8.18 14.84
CA ILE A 248 -32.26 -8.82 13.90
C ILE A 248 -33.69 -8.30 14.10
N ILE A 249 -34.15 -8.18 15.35
CA ILE A 249 -35.50 -7.71 15.67
C ILE A 249 -35.63 -6.17 15.71
N GLY A 250 -34.54 -5.44 15.47
CA GLY A 250 -34.52 -3.98 15.43
C GLY A 250 -34.71 -3.30 16.80
N THR A 251 -34.43 -4.00 17.90
CA THR A 251 -34.40 -3.38 19.25
C THR A 251 -33.13 -2.56 19.49
N THR A 252 -32.08 -2.83 18.72
CA THR A 252 -30.89 -2.00 18.57
C THR A 252 -30.51 -2.00 17.08
N ASP A 253 -29.85 -0.94 16.63
CA ASP A 253 -29.35 -0.79 15.26
C ASP A 253 -27.84 -1.04 15.15
N LYS A 254 -27.16 -1.28 16.28
CA LYS A 254 -25.71 -1.52 16.37
C LYS A 254 -25.32 -2.49 17.47
N PHE A 255 -24.10 -3.00 17.38
CA PHE A 255 -23.39 -3.65 18.48
C PHE A 255 -22.69 -2.56 19.31
N ALA A 256 -22.77 -2.61 20.63
CA ALA A 256 -22.35 -1.49 21.48
C ALA A 256 -20.83 -1.28 21.50
N ASP A 257 -20.08 -2.38 21.55
CA ASP A 257 -18.64 -2.41 21.79
C ASP A 257 -17.85 -3.03 20.64
N CYS A 258 -18.50 -3.31 19.51
CA CYS A 258 -17.92 -4.06 18.39
C CYS A 258 -18.34 -3.42 17.06
N PRO A 259 -17.41 -3.12 16.14
CA PRO A 259 -17.76 -2.61 14.82
C PRO A 259 -18.51 -3.68 14.03
N SER A 260 -19.35 -3.26 13.08
CA SER A 260 -20.15 -4.21 12.28
C SER A 260 -19.33 -5.05 11.31
N TRP A 261 -18.09 -4.64 10.99
CA TRP A 261 -17.07 -5.46 10.36
C TRP A 261 -15.80 -5.44 11.19
N VAL A 262 -15.24 -6.62 11.42
CA VAL A 262 -13.88 -6.78 11.93
C VAL A 262 -13.00 -7.34 10.82
N PHE A 263 -11.70 -7.11 10.92
CA PHE A 263 -10.76 -7.53 9.88
C PHE A 263 -9.64 -8.34 10.50
N VAL A 264 -9.23 -9.36 9.78
CA VAL A 264 -8.14 -10.23 10.17
C VAL A 264 -7.04 -10.16 9.13
N ARG A 265 -5.81 -9.92 9.55
CA ARG A 265 -4.64 -9.93 8.69
C ARG A 265 -4.55 -11.27 7.94
N ALA A 266 -4.55 -11.21 6.62
CA ALA A 266 -4.44 -12.41 5.79
C ALA A 266 -3.06 -13.07 5.97
N GLY A 267 -3.00 -14.39 5.76
CA GLY A 267 -1.77 -15.16 5.94
C GLY A 267 -1.43 -15.49 7.40
N GLN A 268 -2.22 -15.05 8.38
CA GLN A 268 -2.18 -15.61 9.73
C GLN A 268 -2.65 -17.07 9.73
N SER A 269 -1.94 -17.95 10.45
CA SER A 269 -2.39 -19.33 10.66
C SER A 269 -3.57 -19.34 11.63
N MET A 270 -4.72 -19.83 11.17
CA MET A 270 -5.88 -20.07 12.02
C MET A 270 -5.86 -21.48 12.62
N PRO A 271 -6.46 -21.69 13.81
CA PRO A 271 -6.50 -23.00 14.44
C PRO A 271 -7.31 -24.01 13.62
N ASN A 272 -6.86 -25.27 13.63
CA ASN A 272 -7.56 -26.42 13.09
C ASN A 272 -7.21 -27.67 13.93
N PRO A 273 -8.15 -28.25 14.70
CA PRO A 273 -9.56 -27.86 14.82
C PRO A 273 -9.73 -26.51 15.53
N PHE A 274 -10.82 -25.80 15.22
CA PHE A 274 -11.23 -24.57 15.89
C PHE A 274 -12.43 -24.81 16.81
N ASP A 275 -12.55 -24.00 17.85
CA ASP A 275 -13.69 -23.98 18.78
C ASP A 275 -14.15 -22.53 19.01
N ALA A 276 -15.09 -22.34 19.93
CA ALA A 276 -15.67 -21.02 20.24
C ALA A 276 -14.70 -20.01 20.89
N TYR A 277 -13.49 -20.43 21.26
CA TYR A 277 -12.55 -19.64 22.05
C TYR A 277 -11.15 -19.56 21.42
N ASN A 278 -10.71 -20.59 20.69
CA ASN A 278 -9.32 -20.72 20.27
C ASN A 278 -8.95 -19.95 18.99
N VAL A 279 -9.91 -19.32 18.32
CA VAL A 279 -9.70 -18.47 17.14
C VAL A 279 -9.18 -17.07 17.52
N PHE A 280 -9.25 -16.72 18.80
CA PHE A 280 -8.86 -15.42 19.35
C PHE A 280 -7.54 -15.51 20.16
N PRO A 281 -6.76 -14.41 20.26
CA PRO A 281 -6.89 -13.19 19.47
C PRO A 281 -6.38 -13.39 18.03
N TYR A 282 -6.76 -12.48 17.14
CA TYR A 282 -6.22 -12.39 15.79
C TYR A 282 -5.57 -11.03 15.53
N ALA A 283 -4.66 -10.94 14.56
CA ALA A 283 -4.08 -9.68 14.14
C ALA A 283 -5.11 -8.89 13.33
N ASP A 284 -5.51 -7.72 13.82
CA ASP A 284 -6.46 -6.79 13.19
C ASP A 284 -5.78 -5.72 12.33
N SER A 285 -4.44 -5.76 12.27
CA SER A 285 -3.57 -4.83 11.59
C SER A 285 -2.34 -5.56 11.07
N ASP A 286 -1.62 -4.91 10.15
CA ASP A 286 -0.37 -5.42 9.59
C ASP A 286 0.74 -4.39 9.80
N THR A 287 1.81 -4.79 10.50
CA THR A 287 3.00 -3.96 10.69
C THR A 287 4.11 -4.48 9.78
N LEU A 288 4.62 -3.61 8.91
CA LEU A 288 5.58 -4.01 7.88
C LEU A 288 6.65 -2.95 7.62
N MET A 289 7.88 -3.41 7.44
CA MET A 289 9.03 -2.60 7.02
C MET A 289 8.97 -2.41 5.50
N VAL A 290 8.65 -1.20 5.03
CA VAL A 290 8.53 -0.92 3.58
C VAL A 290 9.89 -0.55 3.01
N MET A 291 10.45 -1.41 2.17
CA MET A 291 11.71 -1.13 1.44
C MET A 291 11.51 -1.02 -0.08
N HIS A 292 10.42 -1.60 -0.57
CA HIS A 292 9.97 -1.68 -1.95
C HIS A 292 8.46 -1.91 -1.95
N ASP A 293 7.83 -1.91 -3.12
CA ASP A 293 6.40 -2.21 -3.26
C ASP A 293 6.03 -3.51 -2.57
N THR A 294 4.98 -3.47 -1.77
CA THR A 294 4.60 -4.58 -0.89
C THR A 294 3.09 -4.70 -0.80
N SER A 295 2.63 -5.85 -0.30
CA SER A 295 1.21 -6.15 -0.18
C SER A 295 0.79 -6.39 1.26
N SER A 296 -0.35 -5.83 1.65
CA SER A 296 -1.01 -6.13 2.93
C SER A 296 -2.47 -6.48 2.68
N ASN A 297 -2.90 -7.69 3.06
CA ASN A 297 -4.25 -8.16 2.74
C ASN A 297 -5.02 -8.47 4.01
N PHE A 298 -6.34 -8.32 3.95
CA PHE A 298 -7.23 -8.51 5.10
C PHE A 298 -8.44 -9.35 4.72
N VAL A 299 -8.80 -10.25 5.63
CA VAL A 299 -10.05 -11.00 5.60
C VAL A 299 -11.06 -10.25 6.47
N GLY A 300 -12.05 -9.59 5.86
CA GLY A 300 -13.13 -8.95 6.58
C GLY A 300 -14.22 -9.94 6.99
N VAL A 301 -14.73 -9.76 8.19
CA VAL A 301 -15.72 -10.63 8.84
C VAL A 301 -16.87 -9.75 9.30
N LYS A 302 -18.07 -9.99 8.76
CA LYS A 302 -19.27 -9.28 9.18
C LYS A 302 -19.71 -9.81 10.55
N VAL A 303 -19.67 -8.95 11.57
CA VAL A 303 -20.12 -9.30 12.91
C VAL A 303 -21.61 -9.63 12.90
N GLY A 304 -21.95 -10.76 13.51
CA GLY A 304 -23.24 -11.42 13.59
C GLY A 304 -23.60 -12.33 12.41
N ASP A 305 -22.87 -12.27 11.29
CA ASP A 305 -23.17 -13.05 10.09
C ASP A 305 -22.41 -14.37 10.07
N ILE A 306 -22.82 -15.29 10.96
CA ILE A 306 -22.18 -16.61 11.14
C ILE A 306 -22.21 -17.44 9.84
N LEU A 307 -23.15 -17.18 8.93
CA LEU A 307 -23.34 -17.96 7.70
C LEU A 307 -22.69 -17.31 6.46
N GLY A 308 -22.07 -16.14 6.57
CA GLY A 308 -21.46 -15.44 5.43
C GLY A 308 -22.48 -15.00 4.37
N GLN A 309 -23.64 -14.51 4.77
CA GLN A 309 -24.71 -14.04 3.89
C GLN A 309 -24.74 -12.52 3.67
N ALA A 310 -23.82 -11.78 4.28
CA ALA A 310 -23.71 -10.34 4.13
C ALA A 310 -23.33 -9.97 2.70
N ASP A 311 -24.00 -8.95 2.16
CA ASP A 311 -23.58 -8.33 0.91
C ASP A 311 -22.45 -7.33 1.20
N PRO A 312 -21.20 -7.61 0.81
CA PRO A 312 -20.07 -6.75 1.12
C PRO A 312 -20.11 -5.40 0.37
N GLN A 313 -20.98 -5.27 -0.64
CA GLN A 313 -21.23 -4.07 -1.44
C GLN A 313 -22.34 -3.18 -0.86
N ASN A 314 -22.98 -3.55 0.26
CA ASN A 314 -24.13 -2.81 0.76
C ASN A 314 -23.74 -1.51 1.51
N PHE A 315 -24.14 -0.36 0.95
CA PHE A 315 -23.85 1.01 1.44
C PHE A 315 -24.88 1.61 2.41
N GLY A 316 -25.88 0.84 2.85
CA GLY A 316 -26.83 1.29 3.88
C GLY A 316 -28.15 1.80 3.36
N GLY A 317 -28.58 1.24 2.23
CA GLY A 317 -29.99 1.17 1.91
C GLY A 317 -30.65 0.02 2.68
N LEU A 318 -31.91 0.22 3.09
CA LEU A 318 -32.81 -0.85 3.50
C LEU A 318 -33.07 -1.77 2.29
N VAL A 319 -32.12 -2.66 1.99
CA VAL A 319 -32.36 -3.74 1.03
C VAL A 319 -32.94 -4.89 1.83
N GLY A 320 -34.27 -5.03 1.75
CA GLY A 320 -34.94 -6.26 2.15
C GLY A 320 -34.36 -7.40 1.32
N ALA A 321 -33.50 -8.21 1.93
CA ALA A 321 -32.99 -9.40 1.29
C ALA A 321 -34.16 -10.38 1.07
N GLU A 322 -34.61 -10.55 -0.16
CA GLU A 322 -35.47 -11.69 -0.50
C GLU A 322 -34.61 -12.97 -0.45
N ARG A 323 -34.69 -13.69 0.68
CA ARG A 323 -34.00 -14.96 0.89
C ARG A 323 -34.94 -16.11 0.52
N PHE A 324 -34.79 -16.65 -0.69
CA PHE A 324 -35.58 -17.79 -1.17
C PHE A 324 -34.87 -19.13 -0.95
N PHE A 325 -35.35 -19.91 0.01
CA PHE A 325 -35.16 -21.37 0.06
C PHE A 325 -36.53 -22.04 0.17
N GLY A 326 -37.24 -22.10 -0.96
CA GLY A 326 -38.59 -22.69 -1.04
C GLY A 326 -39.72 -21.77 -0.57
N THR A 327 -40.95 -22.08 -0.99
CA THR A 327 -42.15 -21.29 -0.64
C THR A 327 -42.80 -21.86 0.62
N LEU A 328 -42.65 -21.16 1.75
CA LEU A 328 -43.49 -21.37 2.93
C LEU A 328 -44.83 -20.65 2.69
N THR A 329 -45.92 -21.40 2.51
CA THR A 329 -47.23 -20.78 2.29
C THR A 329 -47.87 -20.46 3.63
N LEU A 330 -47.90 -19.17 3.96
CA LEU A 330 -48.63 -18.66 5.11
C LEU A 330 -50.07 -18.31 4.71
N LYS A 331 -51.03 -18.82 5.48
CA LYS A 331 -52.46 -18.56 5.32
C LYS A 331 -53.01 -17.93 6.59
N ALA A 332 -53.74 -16.84 6.40
CA ALA A 332 -54.62 -16.30 7.42
C ALA A 332 -56.09 -16.48 6.95
N PRO A 333 -57.03 -16.73 7.88
CA PRO A 333 -58.45 -16.79 7.54
C PRO A 333 -58.92 -15.45 6.95
N ASN A 334 -59.75 -15.49 5.91
CA ASN A 334 -60.39 -14.30 5.37
C ASN A 334 -61.61 -13.94 6.24
N GLY A 335 -61.73 -12.69 6.68
CA GLY A 335 -62.76 -12.24 7.62
C GLY A 335 -63.31 -10.86 7.26
N LYS A 336 -64.56 -10.58 7.68
CA LYS A 336 -65.16 -9.24 7.62
C LYS A 336 -65.05 -8.61 9.00
N PHE A 337 -64.50 -7.41 9.06
CA PHE A 337 -64.18 -6.73 10.31
C PHE A 337 -64.79 -5.33 10.33
N GLN A 338 -65.10 -4.84 11.52
CA GLN A 338 -65.64 -3.50 11.68
C GLN A 338 -64.53 -2.48 12.01
N PRO A 339 -64.69 -1.20 11.64
CA PRO A 339 -63.73 -0.16 12.01
C PRO A 339 -63.55 -0.07 13.52
N GLY A 340 -62.29 -0.12 13.98
CA GLY A 340 -61.93 -0.01 15.40
C GLY A 340 -61.89 -1.34 16.16
N GLU A 341 -62.13 -2.47 15.51
CA GLU A 341 -62.02 -3.80 16.11
C GLU A 341 -60.55 -4.26 16.14
N GLU A 342 -60.06 -4.67 17.31
CA GLU A 342 -58.74 -5.31 17.44
C GLU A 342 -58.89 -6.80 17.11
N ILE A 343 -58.05 -7.30 16.19
CA ILE A 343 -58.28 -8.58 15.54
C ILE A 343 -57.06 -9.47 15.71
N LEU A 344 -57.27 -10.65 16.27
CA LEU A 344 -56.28 -11.72 16.27
C LEU A 344 -56.42 -12.53 14.97
N LEU A 345 -55.49 -12.31 14.05
CA LEU A 345 -55.36 -13.08 12.81
C LEU A 345 -54.43 -14.27 13.04
N PRO A 346 -54.93 -15.51 13.14
CA PRO A 346 -54.06 -16.67 13.26
C PRO A 346 -53.38 -16.92 11.92
N VAL A 347 -52.05 -16.80 11.89
CA VAL A 347 -51.22 -17.17 10.75
C VAL A 347 -50.89 -18.66 10.86
N ARG A 348 -51.18 -19.43 9.80
CA ARG A 348 -50.91 -20.88 9.72
C ARG A 348 -50.00 -21.17 8.54
N ALA A 349 -49.14 -22.17 8.68
CA ALA A 349 -48.32 -22.69 7.58
C ALA A 349 -48.86 -24.05 7.12
N ASP A 350 -49.05 -24.22 5.81
CA ASP A 350 -49.57 -25.47 5.24
C ASP A 350 -48.52 -26.59 5.18
N ASN A 351 -47.23 -26.23 5.20
CA ASN A 351 -46.09 -27.12 5.01
C ASN A 351 -44.99 -26.92 6.08
N PHE A 352 -45.38 -26.80 7.35
CA PHE A 352 -44.45 -26.60 8.48
C PHE A 352 -43.81 -27.92 8.96
N GLN A 353 -43.04 -28.58 8.09
CA GLN A 353 -42.29 -29.80 8.41
C GLN A 353 -40.80 -29.49 8.36
N ASN A 354 -40.03 -29.92 9.37
CA ASN A 354 -38.58 -29.73 9.46
C ASN A 354 -38.09 -28.26 9.35
N MET A 355 -38.86 -27.30 9.88
CA MET A 355 -38.49 -25.89 9.93
C MET A 355 -37.68 -25.59 11.20
N ALA A 356 -36.49 -25.02 11.06
CA ALA A 356 -35.63 -24.65 12.19
C ALA A 356 -35.90 -23.21 12.69
N SER A 357 -36.27 -22.28 11.82
CA SER A 357 -36.64 -20.91 12.18
C SER A 357 -37.60 -20.28 11.15
N LEU A 358 -38.25 -19.19 11.55
CA LEU A 358 -39.06 -18.32 10.68
C LEU A 358 -38.75 -16.86 11.04
N GLN A 359 -38.50 -16.04 10.02
CA GLN A 359 -38.33 -14.60 10.13
C GLN A 359 -39.34 -13.93 9.20
N LEU A 360 -40.06 -12.93 9.69
CA LEU A 360 -41.11 -12.20 8.98
C LEU A 360 -40.86 -10.70 9.00
#